data_AF-A0A951CW49-F1
#
_entry.id   AF-A0A951CW49-F1
#
_cell.length_a   1.000
_cell.length_b   1.000
_cell.length_c   1.000
_cell.angle_alpha   90.00
_cell.angle_beta   90.00
_cell.angle_gamma   90.00
#
_symmetry.space_group_name_H-M   'P 1'
#
loop_
_entity.id
_entity.type
_entity.pdbx_description
1 polymer ?
#
loop_
_entity_poly.entity_id
_entity_poly.type
_entity_poly.pdbx_seq_one_letter_code
_entity_poly.pdbx_strand_id
1 'polypeptide(L)'
;MLRSLRPFFIALVAMWVGLPVAAWLYTTQHPSSHWIMTAALPALMVEAIFYLAAGFVETRGWFGRIGSRRAQAGLLWITALIPYLLFSFAARTFDHDAFYLLAGLCAVLAFWYAVLPWRFAYDAGFLVIAAAPMVLHVFPRIYGSPDGHTRVDVLGHLMWIRTGIMALLVMREWNPGWFSFWPEPEEWKAGVVYYLAAVVPLAGLAIALHDARWAPIEGEWWRVGGIAIGTFFGVLWVVALGEELFFRGVIERAALDTWSSPVAAVSISALLFGAAHLWFRSFPDWPQAAVAMLLGVACGIAYWRTGSVRVPMVTHAFVVTTWRVLFK
;
A
#
# COMPACT_ATOMS: atom_id res chain seq x y z
N MET A 1 19.04 -23.23 -3.34
CA MET A 1 17.65 -22.93 -3.77
C MET A 1 16.76 -22.50 -2.61
N LEU A 2 16.53 -23.31 -1.55
CA LEU A 2 15.80 -22.86 -0.34
C LEU A 2 16.50 -21.71 0.42
N ARG A 3 17.82 -21.58 0.29
CA ARG A 3 18.60 -20.52 0.94
C ARG A 3 18.20 -19.11 0.50
N SER A 4 17.78 -18.91 -0.75
CA SER A 4 17.37 -17.58 -1.24
C SER A 4 15.98 -17.17 -0.77
N LEU A 5 15.12 -18.13 -0.39
CA LEU A 5 13.80 -17.86 0.20
C LEU A 5 13.85 -17.64 1.72
N ARG A 6 15.03 -17.73 2.35
CA ARG A 6 15.18 -17.54 3.80
C ARG A 6 14.61 -16.22 4.30
N PRO A 7 14.85 -15.05 3.65
CA PRO A 7 14.30 -13.78 4.13
C PRO A 7 12.77 -13.78 4.15
N PHE A 8 12.13 -14.37 3.14
CA PHE A 8 10.67 -14.53 3.08
C PHE A 8 10.16 -15.37 4.25
N PHE A 9 10.75 -16.56 4.50
CA PHE A 9 10.30 -17.42 5.59
C PHE A 9 10.55 -16.81 6.97
N ILE A 10 11.65 -16.09 7.16
CA ILE A 10 11.93 -15.35 8.40
C ILE A 10 10.86 -14.28 8.62
N ALA A 11 10.56 -13.48 7.60
CA ALA A 11 9.51 -12.46 7.68
C ALA A 11 8.13 -13.07 7.93
N LEU A 12 7.81 -14.20 7.29
CA LEU A 12 6.55 -14.91 7.49
C LEU A 12 6.40 -15.43 8.92
N VAL A 13 7.44 -16.08 9.46
CA VAL A 13 7.44 -16.55 10.85
C VAL A 13 7.32 -15.37 11.81
N ALA A 14 8.06 -14.27 11.58
CA ALA A 14 7.96 -13.08 12.39
C ALA A 14 6.53 -12.51 12.39
N MET A 15 5.87 -12.43 11.23
CA MET A 15 4.47 -12.02 11.11
C MET A 15 3.52 -12.98 11.81
N TRP A 16 3.73 -14.29 11.67
CA TRP A 16 2.90 -15.31 12.29
C TRP A 16 3.07 -15.42 13.81
N VAL A 17 4.16 -14.91 14.37
CA VAL A 17 4.32 -14.72 15.82
C VAL A 17 3.74 -13.38 16.26
N GLY A 18 4.00 -12.30 15.51
CA GLY A 18 3.56 -10.96 15.85
C GLY A 18 2.04 -10.77 15.77
N LEU A 19 1.37 -11.29 14.75
CA LEU A 19 -0.07 -11.14 14.54
C LEU A 19 -0.90 -11.74 15.68
N PRO A 20 -0.66 -12.99 16.15
CA PRO A 20 -1.37 -13.52 17.32
C PRO A 20 -1.14 -12.71 18.59
N VAL A 21 0.07 -12.21 18.83
CA VAL A 21 0.36 -11.35 20.00
C VAL A 21 -0.41 -10.04 19.90
N ALA A 22 -0.42 -9.39 18.73
CA ALA A 22 -1.18 -8.16 18.50
C ALA A 22 -2.69 -8.40 18.64
N ALA A 23 -3.21 -9.49 18.06
CA ALA A 23 -4.62 -9.87 18.16
C ALA A 23 -5.01 -10.14 19.63
N TRP A 24 -4.17 -10.87 20.38
CA TRP A 24 -4.40 -11.11 21.81
C TRP A 24 -4.42 -9.81 22.61
N LEU A 25 -3.41 -8.94 22.45
CA LEU A 25 -3.35 -7.63 23.12
C LEU A 25 -4.56 -6.75 22.78
N TYR A 26 -5.01 -6.77 21.53
CA TYR A 26 -6.19 -6.02 21.12
C TYR A 26 -7.46 -6.57 21.79
N THR A 27 -7.63 -7.89 21.76
CA THR A 27 -8.83 -8.56 22.30
C THR A 27 -8.92 -8.46 23.81
N THR A 28 -7.78 -8.42 24.53
CA THR A 28 -7.78 -8.18 25.98
C THR A 28 -8.20 -6.75 26.34
N GLN A 29 -7.90 -5.78 25.48
CA GLN A 29 -8.35 -4.39 25.64
C GLN A 29 -9.81 -4.18 25.19
N HIS A 30 -10.28 -4.99 24.24
CA HIS A 30 -11.63 -4.92 23.67
C HIS A 30 -12.33 -6.30 23.73
N PRO A 31 -12.86 -6.71 24.89
CA PRO A 31 -13.42 -8.06 25.08
C PRO A 31 -14.58 -8.39 24.13
N SER A 32 -15.34 -7.39 23.65
CA SER A 32 -16.40 -7.59 22.65
C SER A 32 -15.87 -8.01 21.26
N SER A 33 -14.56 -7.94 21.03
CA SER A 33 -13.93 -8.20 19.73
C SER A 33 -13.28 -9.59 19.64
N HIS A 34 -13.81 -10.60 20.34
CA HIS A 34 -13.33 -12.00 20.27
C HIS A 34 -13.26 -12.56 18.84
N TRP A 35 -14.09 -12.05 17.92
CA TRP A 35 -14.08 -12.38 16.50
C TRP A 35 -12.74 -12.05 15.82
N ILE A 36 -11.90 -11.17 16.39
CA ILE A 36 -10.57 -10.87 15.86
C ILE A 36 -9.69 -12.12 15.93
N MET A 37 -9.73 -12.86 17.04
CA MET A 37 -8.95 -14.08 17.20
C MET A 37 -9.46 -15.23 16.31
N THR A 38 -10.78 -15.33 16.13
CA THR A 38 -11.40 -16.48 15.45
C THR A 38 -11.62 -16.27 13.95
N ALA A 39 -11.76 -15.03 13.49
CA ALA A 39 -12.04 -14.70 12.09
C ALA A 39 -10.95 -13.83 11.44
N ALA A 40 -10.61 -12.68 12.03
CA ALA A 40 -9.69 -11.73 11.41
C ALA A 40 -8.24 -12.25 11.38
N LEU A 41 -7.76 -12.82 12.50
CA LEU A 41 -6.40 -13.33 12.63
C LEU A 41 -6.10 -14.45 11.61
N PRO A 42 -6.91 -15.51 11.46
CA PRO A 42 -6.67 -16.53 10.43
C PRO A 42 -6.62 -15.93 9.01
N ALA A 43 -7.54 -15.01 8.69
CA ALA A 43 -7.55 -14.34 7.39
C ALA A 43 -6.30 -13.48 7.15
N LEU A 44 -5.86 -12.73 8.17
CA LEU A 44 -4.63 -11.92 8.11
C LEU A 44 -3.37 -12.79 8.01
N MET A 45 -3.31 -13.92 8.72
CA MET A 45 -2.17 -14.84 8.63
C MET A 45 -2.03 -15.44 7.23
N VAL A 46 -3.15 -15.78 6.58
CA VAL A 46 -3.17 -16.25 5.19
C VAL A 46 -2.79 -15.13 4.22
N GLU A 47 -3.38 -13.94 4.38
CA GLU A 47 -3.07 -12.79 3.55
C GLU A 47 -1.58 -12.38 3.69
N ALA A 48 -0.99 -12.50 4.89
CA ALA A 48 0.43 -12.24 5.10
C ALA A 48 1.34 -13.13 4.25
N ILE A 49 0.96 -14.38 3.96
CA ILE A 49 1.72 -15.26 3.06
C ILE A 49 1.80 -14.62 1.67
N PHE A 50 0.65 -14.22 1.13
CA PHE A 50 0.55 -13.70 -0.23
C PHE A 50 1.12 -12.30 -0.35
N TYR A 51 0.88 -11.45 0.65
CA TYR A 51 1.38 -10.09 0.71
C TYR A 51 2.91 -10.07 0.76
N LEU A 52 3.51 -10.87 1.65
CA LEU A 52 4.97 -10.99 1.72
C LEU A 52 5.52 -11.57 0.42
N ALA A 53 4.87 -12.58 -0.17
CA ALA A 53 5.31 -13.17 -1.44
C ALA A 53 5.37 -12.15 -2.59
N ALA A 54 4.53 -11.12 -2.56
CA ALA A 54 4.56 -10.06 -3.56
C ALA A 54 5.73 -9.08 -3.39
N GLY A 55 6.25 -8.86 -2.18
CA GLY A 55 7.33 -7.90 -1.96
C GLY A 55 8.75 -8.46 -2.06
N PHE A 56 8.95 -9.78 -1.96
CA PHE A 56 10.27 -10.42 -2.15
C PHE A 56 10.54 -10.76 -3.62
N VAL A 57 11.74 -10.44 -4.10
CA VAL A 57 12.16 -10.65 -5.51
C VAL A 57 12.15 -12.13 -5.86
N GLU A 58 12.64 -12.97 -4.96
CA GLU A 58 12.76 -14.41 -5.18
C GLU A 58 11.38 -15.07 -5.34
N THR A 59 10.43 -14.74 -4.46
CA THR A 59 9.06 -15.27 -4.53
C THR A 59 8.33 -14.79 -5.77
N ARG A 60 8.50 -13.52 -6.17
CA ARG A 60 8.02 -13.01 -7.47
C ARG A 60 8.59 -13.81 -8.64
N GLY A 61 9.90 -14.08 -8.62
CA GLY A 61 10.58 -14.88 -9.65
C GLY A 61 10.17 -16.36 -9.65
N TRP A 62 9.73 -16.91 -8.52
CA TRP A 62 9.11 -18.24 -8.46
C TRP A 62 7.72 -18.24 -9.08
N PHE A 63 6.90 -17.25 -8.74
CA PHE A 63 5.57 -17.09 -9.32
C PHE A 63 5.63 -16.90 -10.85
N GLY A 64 6.59 -16.12 -11.35
CA GLY A 64 6.79 -15.89 -12.78
C GLY A 64 7.15 -17.16 -13.57
N ARG A 65 7.63 -18.22 -12.90
CA ARG A 65 7.92 -19.53 -13.50
C ARG A 65 6.69 -20.46 -13.58
N ILE A 66 5.56 -20.05 -13.02
CA ILE A 66 4.32 -20.84 -13.06
C ILE A 66 3.73 -20.77 -14.48
N GLY A 67 3.79 -21.90 -15.18
CA GLY A 67 3.00 -22.23 -16.37
C GLY A 67 2.73 -21.06 -17.34
N SER A 68 1.45 -20.82 -17.61
CA SER A 68 0.99 -19.73 -18.48
C SER A 68 0.53 -18.50 -17.69
N ARG A 69 0.52 -17.32 -18.32
CA ARG A 69 -0.03 -16.08 -17.72
C ARG A 69 -1.48 -16.24 -17.24
N ARG A 70 -2.27 -17.10 -17.90
CA ARG A 70 -3.65 -17.40 -17.46
C ARG A 70 -3.68 -18.24 -16.17
N ALA A 71 -2.73 -19.17 -16.00
CA ALA A 71 -2.59 -19.91 -14.76
C ALA A 71 -2.13 -19.00 -13.60
N GLN A 72 -1.20 -18.08 -13.89
CA GLN A 72 -0.78 -17.03 -12.96
C GLN A 72 -1.97 -16.15 -12.54
N ALA A 73 -2.77 -15.65 -13.50
CA ALA A 73 -3.97 -14.88 -13.24
C ALA A 73 -4.99 -15.65 -12.39
N GLY A 74 -5.25 -16.91 -12.73
CA GLY A 74 -6.16 -17.78 -11.96
C GLY A 74 -5.69 -17.96 -10.52
N LEU A 75 -4.39 -18.17 -10.29
CA LEU A 75 -3.82 -18.29 -8.95
C LEU A 75 -3.93 -16.97 -8.16
N LEU A 76 -3.65 -15.82 -8.78
CA LEU A 76 -3.83 -14.51 -8.13
C LEU A 76 -5.28 -14.26 -7.76
N TRP A 77 -6.21 -14.57 -8.67
CA TRP A 77 -7.64 -14.41 -8.43
C TRP A 77 -8.14 -15.30 -7.28
N ILE A 78 -7.80 -16.59 -7.29
CA ILE A 78 -8.18 -17.52 -6.22
C ILE A 78 -7.59 -17.05 -4.88
N THR A 79 -6.29 -16.75 -4.84
CA THR A 79 -5.63 -16.31 -3.61
C THR A 79 -6.13 -14.97 -3.10
N ALA A 80 -6.60 -14.07 -3.98
CA ALA A 80 -7.27 -12.81 -3.60
C ALA A 80 -8.58 -13.03 -2.83
N LEU A 81 -9.33 -14.09 -3.13
CA LEU A 81 -10.64 -14.33 -2.52
C LEU A 81 -10.56 -15.13 -1.22
N ILE A 82 -9.52 -15.94 -1.03
CA ILE A 82 -9.39 -16.80 0.17
C ILE A 82 -9.48 -16.02 1.49
N PRO A 83 -8.73 -14.92 1.73
CA PRO A 83 -8.81 -14.19 3.00
C PRO A 83 -10.20 -13.62 3.28
N TYR A 84 -10.89 -13.12 2.23
CA TYR A 84 -12.26 -12.63 2.37
C TYR A 84 -13.21 -13.75 2.78
N LEU A 85 -13.15 -14.92 2.13
CA LEU A 85 -14.00 -16.06 2.45
C LEU A 85 -13.73 -16.57 3.88
N LEU A 86 -12.45 -16.70 4.26
CA LEU A 86 -12.06 -17.10 5.61
C LEU A 86 -12.62 -16.14 6.67
N PHE A 87 -12.43 -14.84 6.47
CA PHE A 87 -12.93 -13.82 7.39
C PHE A 87 -14.46 -13.84 7.46
N SER A 88 -15.13 -13.67 6.32
CA SER A 88 -16.57 -13.44 6.26
C SER A 88 -17.40 -14.65 6.72
N PHE A 89 -16.96 -15.88 6.43
CA PHE A 89 -17.62 -17.07 6.97
C PHE A 89 -17.39 -17.21 8.48
N ALA A 90 -16.16 -17.01 8.97
CA ALA A 90 -15.85 -17.13 10.39
C ALA A 90 -16.54 -16.03 11.23
N ALA A 91 -16.62 -14.81 10.70
CA ALA A 91 -17.31 -13.68 11.31
C ALA A 91 -18.83 -13.71 11.11
N ARG A 92 -19.36 -14.62 10.28
CA ARG A 92 -20.77 -14.70 9.86
C ARG A 92 -21.28 -13.40 9.21
N THR A 93 -20.40 -12.73 8.46
CA THR A 93 -20.67 -11.49 7.73
C THR A 93 -20.64 -11.68 6.21
N PHE A 94 -20.70 -12.93 5.73
CA PHE A 94 -20.71 -13.23 4.30
C PHE A 94 -21.94 -12.61 3.63
N ASP A 95 -21.67 -11.86 2.57
CA ASP A 95 -22.68 -11.21 1.73
C ASP A 95 -22.39 -11.53 0.26
N HIS A 96 -23.42 -11.93 -0.47
CA HIS A 96 -23.28 -12.39 -1.85
C HIS A 96 -22.88 -11.25 -2.78
N ASP A 97 -23.45 -10.06 -2.62
CA ASP A 97 -23.20 -8.92 -3.49
C ASP A 97 -21.77 -8.39 -3.28
N ALA A 98 -21.33 -8.31 -2.03
CA ALA A 98 -19.95 -7.98 -1.67
C ALA A 98 -18.95 -9.00 -2.24
N PHE A 99 -19.27 -10.29 -2.16
CA PHE A 99 -18.43 -11.34 -2.73
C PHE A 99 -18.31 -11.22 -4.25
N TYR A 100 -19.43 -11.08 -4.98
CA TYR A 100 -19.41 -10.97 -6.43
C TYR A 100 -18.71 -9.69 -6.91
N LEU A 101 -18.89 -8.58 -6.21
CA LEU A 101 -18.17 -7.35 -6.47
C LEU A 101 -16.65 -7.55 -6.31
N LEU A 102 -16.22 -8.13 -5.19
CA LEU A 102 -14.81 -8.43 -4.94
C LEU A 102 -14.24 -9.39 -5.99
N ALA A 103 -14.95 -10.47 -6.28
CA ALA A 103 -14.57 -11.46 -7.27
C ALA A 103 -14.42 -10.85 -8.67
N GLY A 104 -15.33 -9.97 -9.07
CA GLY A 104 -15.26 -9.24 -10.33
C GLY A 104 -14.06 -8.29 -10.39
N LEU A 105 -13.86 -7.45 -9.36
CA LEU A 105 -12.73 -6.53 -9.28
C LEU A 105 -11.38 -7.26 -9.33
N CYS A 106 -11.24 -8.33 -8.54
CA CYS A 106 -10.04 -9.14 -8.51
C CYS A 106 -9.81 -9.87 -9.85
N ALA A 107 -10.87 -10.34 -10.52
CA ALA A 107 -10.76 -10.99 -11.81
C ALA A 107 -10.24 -10.02 -12.87
N VAL A 108 -10.80 -8.81 -12.93
CA VAL A 108 -10.36 -7.76 -13.86
C VAL A 108 -8.88 -7.45 -13.63
N LEU A 109 -8.46 -7.23 -12.38
CA LEU A 109 -7.08 -6.89 -12.06
C LEU A 109 -6.10 -8.05 -12.34
N ALA A 110 -6.45 -9.27 -11.94
CA ALA A 110 -5.59 -10.44 -12.10
C ALA A 110 -5.46 -10.91 -13.55
N PHE A 111 -6.53 -10.86 -14.34
CA PHE A 111 -6.52 -11.32 -15.73
C PHE A 111 -6.11 -10.25 -16.73
N TRP A 112 -5.95 -8.99 -16.31
CA TRP A 112 -5.67 -7.85 -17.20
C TRP A 112 -4.56 -8.16 -18.21
N TYR A 113 -3.36 -8.50 -17.72
CA TYR A 113 -2.20 -8.80 -18.56
C TYR A 113 -2.10 -10.25 -19.03
N ALA A 114 -3.04 -11.11 -18.64
CA ALA A 114 -3.18 -12.44 -19.22
C ALA A 114 -4.03 -12.45 -20.50
N VAL A 115 -4.87 -11.42 -20.70
CA VAL A 115 -5.81 -11.32 -21.81
C VAL A 115 -5.47 -10.13 -22.72
N LEU A 116 -5.19 -8.96 -22.15
CA LEU A 116 -4.97 -7.73 -22.90
C LEU A 116 -3.51 -7.60 -23.35
N PRO A 117 -3.26 -6.98 -24.52
CA PRO A 117 -1.91 -6.81 -25.03
C PRO A 117 -1.17 -5.71 -24.27
N TRP A 118 0.15 -5.76 -24.30
CA TRP A 118 1.02 -4.77 -23.67
C TRP A 118 1.12 -3.52 -24.53
N ARG A 119 0.17 -2.60 -24.35
CA ARG A 119 0.19 -1.27 -24.98
C ARG A 119 -0.07 -0.22 -23.91
N PHE A 120 0.46 0.98 -24.13
CA PHE A 120 0.31 2.11 -23.22
C PHE A 120 -1.15 2.37 -22.82
N ALA A 121 -2.10 2.28 -23.75
CA ALA A 121 -3.52 2.47 -23.45
C ALA A 121 -4.06 1.45 -22.43
N TYR A 122 -3.63 0.19 -22.50
CA TYR A 122 -4.03 -0.84 -21.54
C TYR A 122 -3.30 -0.70 -20.21
N ASP A 123 -2.07 -0.19 -20.21
CA ASP A 123 -1.35 0.14 -18.97
C ASP A 123 -2.03 1.31 -18.24
N ALA A 124 -2.43 2.36 -18.96
CA ALA A 124 -3.22 3.46 -18.39
C ALA A 124 -4.58 2.96 -17.86
N GLY A 125 -5.27 2.11 -18.61
CA GLY A 125 -6.51 1.47 -18.16
C GLY A 125 -6.34 0.63 -16.90
N PHE A 126 -5.25 -0.14 -16.80
CA PHE A 126 -4.91 -0.90 -15.60
C PHE A 126 -4.76 0.02 -14.38
N LEU A 127 -4.02 1.12 -14.53
CA LEU A 127 -3.77 2.06 -13.44
C LEU A 127 -5.07 2.72 -12.94
N VAL A 128 -5.96 3.11 -13.86
CA VAL A 128 -7.27 3.65 -13.49
C VAL A 128 -8.08 2.64 -12.68
N ILE A 129 -8.12 1.38 -13.12
CA ILE A 129 -8.86 0.31 -12.42
C ILE A 129 -8.20 -0.03 -11.08
N ALA A 130 -6.87 -0.04 -11.01
CA ALA A 130 -6.15 -0.25 -9.76
C ALA A 130 -6.38 0.89 -8.75
N ALA A 131 -6.49 2.13 -9.21
CA ALA A 131 -6.75 3.28 -8.34
C ALA A 131 -8.22 3.40 -7.89
N ALA A 132 -9.19 3.06 -8.76
CA ALA A 132 -10.59 3.37 -8.54
C ALA A 132 -11.18 2.79 -7.23
N PRO A 133 -10.98 1.50 -6.87
CA PRO A 133 -11.50 0.96 -5.61
C PRO A 133 -10.92 1.62 -4.35
N MET A 134 -9.68 2.10 -4.44
CA MET A 134 -8.99 2.79 -3.34
C MET A 134 -9.57 4.19 -3.14
N VAL A 135 -9.67 4.98 -4.23
CA VAL A 135 -10.20 6.35 -4.20
C VAL A 135 -11.70 6.38 -3.85
N LEU A 136 -12.47 5.42 -4.35
CA LEU A 136 -13.92 5.34 -4.10
C LEU A 136 -14.28 4.63 -2.79
N HIS A 137 -13.28 4.25 -1.98
CA HIS A 137 -13.45 3.55 -0.70
C HIS A 137 -14.40 2.34 -0.82
N VAL A 138 -14.11 1.46 -1.78
CA VAL A 138 -14.94 0.28 -2.05
C VAL A 138 -14.77 -0.78 -0.95
N PHE A 139 -13.56 -0.99 -0.43
CA PHE A 139 -13.29 -2.06 0.54
C PHE A 139 -14.05 -1.95 1.87
N PRO A 140 -14.25 -0.76 2.47
CA PRO A 140 -15.13 -0.60 3.63
C PRO A 140 -16.57 -1.09 3.40
N ARG A 141 -17.06 -1.11 2.15
CA ARG A 141 -18.39 -1.63 1.79
C ARG A 141 -18.42 -3.14 1.63
N ILE A 142 -17.27 -3.75 1.32
CA ILE A 142 -17.12 -5.20 1.12
C ILE A 142 -16.81 -5.90 2.45
N TYR A 143 -15.95 -5.31 3.28
CA TYR A 143 -15.47 -5.90 4.53
C TYR A 143 -16.26 -5.33 5.72
N GLY A 144 -17.44 -5.91 5.99
CA GLY A 144 -18.24 -5.55 7.16
C GLY A 144 -17.60 -6.01 8.48
N SER A 145 -17.37 -5.09 9.41
CA SER A 145 -16.93 -5.42 10.76
C SER A 145 -18.11 -5.84 11.65
N PRO A 146 -18.01 -6.95 12.40
CA PRO A 146 -19.05 -7.36 13.36
C PRO A 146 -19.36 -6.30 14.43
N ASP A 147 -18.37 -5.48 14.78
CA ASP A 147 -18.50 -4.44 15.81
C ASP A 147 -18.77 -3.03 15.25
N GLY A 148 -18.78 -2.87 13.92
CA GLY A 148 -19.06 -1.62 13.23
C GLY A 148 -17.99 -0.52 13.32
N HIS A 149 -16.90 -0.71 14.08
CA HIS A 149 -15.87 0.33 14.28
C HIS A 149 -14.45 -0.13 13.94
N THR A 150 -14.18 -1.44 13.99
CA THR A 150 -12.87 -1.98 13.61
C THR A 150 -12.70 -1.99 12.09
N ARG A 151 -11.57 -1.47 11.61
CA ARG A 151 -11.25 -1.41 10.16
C ARG A 151 -10.72 -2.75 9.64
N VAL A 152 -11.61 -3.61 9.18
CA VAL A 152 -11.27 -4.91 8.57
C VAL A 152 -10.95 -4.78 7.07
N ASP A 153 -11.32 -3.67 6.46
CA ASP A 153 -11.01 -3.32 5.08
C ASP A 153 -9.50 -3.33 4.77
N VAL A 154 -8.63 -3.31 5.80
CA VAL A 154 -7.18 -3.56 5.66
C VAL A 154 -6.87 -4.86 4.89
N LEU A 155 -7.68 -5.92 5.06
CA LEU A 155 -7.53 -7.17 4.29
C LEU A 155 -7.71 -6.92 2.78
N GLY A 156 -8.70 -6.12 2.41
CA GLY A 156 -8.94 -5.71 1.03
C GLY A 156 -7.80 -4.88 0.46
N HIS A 157 -7.29 -3.91 1.24
CA HIS A 157 -6.17 -3.08 0.83
C HIS A 157 -4.89 -3.89 0.59
N LEU A 158 -4.51 -4.77 1.53
CA LEU A 158 -3.34 -5.63 1.38
C LEU A 158 -3.47 -6.53 0.15
N MET A 159 -4.62 -7.19 0.00
CA MET A 159 -4.93 -8.05 -1.13
C MET A 159 -4.83 -7.30 -2.46
N TRP A 160 -5.38 -6.09 -2.52
CA TRP A 160 -5.39 -5.28 -3.74
C TRP A 160 -3.98 -4.84 -4.13
N ILE A 161 -3.21 -4.34 -3.15
CA ILE A 161 -1.81 -3.94 -3.34
C ILE A 161 -0.98 -5.12 -3.86
N ARG A 162 -1.04 -6.29 -3.20
CA ARG A 162 -0.25 -7.45 -3.66
C ARG A 162 -0.65 -7.93 -5.05
N THR A 163 -1.94 -7.87 -5.38
CA THR A 163 -2.44 -8.31 -6.69
C THR A 163 -1.93 -7.35 -7.78
N GLY A 164 -1.96 -6.05 -7.51
CA GLY A 164 -1.38 -5.02 -8.36
C GLY A 164 0.14 -5.21 -8.56
N ILE A 165 0.89 -5.46 -7.48
CA ILE A 165 2.33 -5.72 -7.54
C ILE A 165 2.63 -6.93 -8.44
N MET A 166 1.92 -8.04 -8.25
CA MET A 166 2.18 -9.26 -9.03
C MET A 166 1.78 -9.09 -10.50
N ALA A 167 0.66 -8.43 -10.76
CA ALA A 167 0.22 -8.13 -12.12
C ALA A 167 1.23 -7.21 -12.85
N LEU A 168 1.70 -6.14 -12.20
CA LEU A 168 2.64 -5.19 -12.81
C LEU A 168 4.05 -5.75 -12.94
N LEU A 169 4.63 -6.24 -11.85
CA LEU A 169 6.05 -6.58 -11.81
C LEU A 169 6.35 -7.95 -12.42
N VAL A 170 5.39 -8.88 -12.39
CA VAL A 170 5.60 -10.23 -12.91
C VAL A 170 4.87 -10.46 -14.22
N MET A 171 3.57 -10.21 -14.26
CA MET A 171 2.79 -10.53 -15.47
C MET A 171 2.96 -9.52 -16.60
N ARG A 172 3.18 -8.24 -16.27
CA ARG A 172 3.49 -7.16 -17.22
C ARG A 172 4.99 -6.90 -17.37
N GLU A 173 5.80 -7.51 -16.50
CA GLU A 173 7.27 -7.39 -16.49
C GLU A 173 7.74 -5.92 -16.39
N TRP A 174 6.96 -5.09 -15.68
CA TRP A 174 7.30 -3.69 -15.45
C TRP A 174 8.50 -3.56 -14.50
N ASN A 175 9.46 -2.70 -14.87
CA ASN A 175 10.63 -2.43 -14.04
C ASN A 175 10.53 -1.04 -13.40
N PRO A 176 10.16 -0.94 -12.10
CA PRO A 176 10.06 0.33 -11.40
C PRO A 176 11.41 0.85 -10.89
N GLY A 177 12.52 0.13 -11.13
CA GLY A 177 13.78 0.31 -10.40
C GLY A 177 13.80 -0.51 -9.11
N TRP A 178 14.56 -0.05 -8.11
CA TRP A 178 14.70 -0.79 -6.85
C TRP A 178 13.41 -0.77 -6.02
N PHE A 179 12.84 -1.96 -5.77
CA PHE A 179 11.58 -2.13 -5.04
C PHE A 179 11.57 -3.41 -4.19
N SER A 180 11.45 -3.23 -2.87
CA SER A 180 11.29 -4.30 -1.87
C SER A 180 10.74 -3.71 -0.55
N PHE A 181 10.43 -4.56 0.43
CA PHE A 181 9.98 -4.12 1.76
C PHE A 181 11.04 -3.37 2.57
N TRP A 182 12.32 -3.58 2.28
CA TRP A 182 13.41 -3.09 3.12
C TRP A 182 14.40 -2.23 2.31
N PRO A 183 14.50 -0.94 2.63
CA PRO A 183 15.51 -0.04 2.07
C PRO A 183 16.92 -0.41 2.52
N GLU A 184 17.90 -0.17 1.65
CA GLU A 184 19.32 -0.24 1.97
C GLU A 184 19.78 0.96 2.81
N PRO A 185 20.93 0.88 3.51
CA PRO A 185 21.40 1.96 4.37
C PRO A 185 21.56 3.31 3.66
N GLU A 186 21.93 3.31 2.39
CA GLU A 186 22.06 4.54 1.58
C GLU A 186 20.69 5.13 1.23
N GLU A 187 19.70 4.27 0.96
CA GLU A 187 18.33 4.70 0.67
C GLU A 187 17.64 5.23 1.93
N TRP A 188 17.93 4.65 3.10
CA TRP A 188 17.53 5.20 4.39
C TRP A 188 18.05 6.62 4.59
N LYS A 189 19.35 6.83 4.38
CA LYS A 189 19.98 8.14 4.50
C LYS A 189 19.36 9.13 3.51
N ALA A 190 19.23 8.75 2.24
CA ALA A 190 18.64 9.60 1.21
C ALA A 190 17.18 9.94 1.55
N GLY A 191 16.38 8.97 1.96
CA GLY A 191 14.97 9.16 2.32
C GLY A 191 14.79 10.13 3.48
N VAL A 192 15.65 10.04 4.51
CA VAL A 192 15.69 10.99 5.63
C VAL A 192 16.08 12.40 5.16
N VAL A 193 17.06 12.53 4.27
CA VAL A 193 17.47 13.84 3.71
C VAL A 193 16.31 14.50 2.96
N TYR A 194 15.62 13.77 2.10
CA TYR A 194 14.45 14.29 1.38
C TYR A 194 13.28 14.61 2.32
N TYR A 195 13.07 13.80 3.36
CA TYR A 195 12.10 14.11 4.42
C TYR A 195 12.41 15.44 5.11
N LEU A 196 13.65 15.64 5.56
CA LEU A 196 14.06 16.87 6.24
C LEU A 196 13.93 18.10 5.33
N ALA A 197 14.22 17.94 4.04
CA ALA A 197 14.04 19.00 3.05
C ALA A 197 12.56 19.32 2.81
N ALA A 198 11.66 18.33 2.86
CA ALA A 198 10.24 18.48 2.54
C ALA A 198 9.37 18.91 3.73
N VAL A 199 9.72 18.51 4.96
CA VAL A 199 8.84 18.65 6.12
C VAL A 199 8.49 20.11 6.45
N VAL A 200 9.45 21.04 6.31
CA VAL A 200 9.22 22.46 6.60
C VAL A 200 8.31 23.10 5.54
N PRO A 201 8.57 22.99 4.21
CA PRO A 201 7.63 23.44 3.19
C PRO A 201 6.24 22.84 3.33
N LEU A 202 6.14 21.53 3.61
CA LEU A 202 4.87 20.84 3.79
C LEU A 202 4.09 21.39 4.99
N ALA A 203 4.75 21.57 6.14
CA ALA A 203 4.09 22.08 7.34
C ALA A 203 3.65 23.53 7.15
N GLY A 204 4.49 24.35 6.52
CA GLY A 204 4.15 25.73 6.18
C GLY A 204 2.92 25.82 5.27
N LEU A 205 2.87 25.00 4.21
CA LEU A 205 1.72 24.96 3.31
C LEU A 205 0.46 24.44 4.02
N ALA A 206 0.57 23.36 4.78
CA ALA A 206 -0.58 22.76 5.48
C ALA A 206 -1.20 23.71 6.51
N ILE A 207 -0.37 24.46 7.25
CA ILE A 207 -0.84 25.48 8.20
C ILE A 207 -1.46 26.66 7.44
N ALA A 208 -0.83 27.13 6.36
CA ALA A 208 -1.32 28.25 5.56
C ALA A 208 -2.69 27.96 4.90
N LEU A 209 -2.92 26.70 4.53
CA LEU A 209 -4.21 26.25 3.96
C LEU A 209 -5.23 25.81 5.02
N HIS A 210 -4.90 25.95 6.31
CA HIS A 210 -5.72 25.45 7.43
C HIS A 210 -6.04 23.95 7.35
N ASP A 211 -5.20 23.16 6.67
CA ASP A 211 -5.36 21.72 6.54
C ASP A 211 -4.87 20.96 7.78
N ALA A 212 -3.88 21.53 8.47
CA ALA A 212 -3.28 20.98 9.66
C ALA A 212 -3.05 22.07 10.72
N ARG A 213 -3.25 21.72 11.98
CA ARG A 213 -2.83 22.54 13.12
C ARG A 213 -1.81 21.80 13.98
N TRP A 214 -0.87 22.53 14.56
CA TRP A 214 0.04 21.98 15.55
C TRP A 214 -0.77 21.49 16.76
N ALA A 215 -0.77 20.18 16.97
CA ALA A 215 -1.49 19.54 18.07
C ALA A 215 -0.87 18.16 18.36
N PRO A 216 0.34 18.12 18.95
CA PRO A 216 1.04 16.87 19.20
C PRO A 216 0.21 15.92 20.07
N ILE A 217 0.37 14.62 19.84
CA ILE A 217 -0.22 13.60 20.70
C ILE A 217 0.35 13.75 22.12
N GLU A 218 -0.54 13.98 23.07
CA GLU A 218 -0.21 14.02 24.50
C GLU A 218 -0.22 12.61 25.10
N GLY A 219 0.72 12.33 26.00
CA GLY A 219 0.79 11.05 26.69
C GLY A 219 2.21 10.68 27.13
N GLU A 220 2.36 9.48 27.70
CA GLU A 220 3.66 8.95 28.09
C GLU A 220 4.56 8.77 26.86
N TRP A 221 5.81 9.23 26.95
CA TRP A 221 6.75 9.27 25.82
C TRP A 221 6.92 7.92 25.11
N TRP A 222 6.87 6.81 25.86
CA TRP A 222 7.03 5.46 25.32
C TRP A 222 5.79 5.01 24.53
N ARG A 223 4.58 5.46 24.90
CA ARG A 223 3.35 5.21 24.12
C ARG A 223 3.37 6.00 22.83
N VAL A 224 3.74 7.28 22.91
CA VAL A 224 3.89 8.15 21.72
C VAL A 224 4.96 7.58 20.80
N GLY A 225 6.10 7.14 21.34
CA GLY A 225 7.16 6.45 20.61
C GLY A 225 6.67 5.16 19.94
N GLY A 226 5.91 4.34 20.65
CA GLY A 226 5.29 3.13 20.08
C GLY A 226 4.31 3.43 18.94
N ILE A 227 3.47 4.45 19.07
CA ILE A 227 2.56 4.92 18.01
C ILE A 227 3.36 5.41 16.80
N ALA A 228 4.42 6.19 17.02
CA ALA A 228 5.26 6.71 15.95
C ALA A 228 5.94 5.57 15.18
N ILE A 229 6.57 4.62 15.87
CA ILE A 229 7.23 3.46 15.26
C ILE A 229 6.21 2.59 14.51
N GLY A 230 5.07 2.29 15.13
CA GLY A 230 4.01 1.49 14.51
C GLY A 230 3.41 2.17 13.27
N THR A 231 3.17 3.48 13.34
CA THR A 231 2.69 4.28 12.20
C THR A 231 3.72 4.27 11.09
N PHE A 232 4.99 4.52 11.41
CA PHE A 232 6.07 4.56 10.44
C PHE A 232 6.18 3.26 9.65
N PHE A 233 6.29 2.11 10.33
CA PHE A 233 6.42 0.82 9.64
C PHE A 233 5.12 0.37 8.96
N GLY A 234 3.95 0.69 9.54
CA GLY A 234 2.67 0.45 8.91
C GLY A 234 2.51 1.22 7.59
N VAL A 235 2.90 2.50 7.58
CA VAL A 235 2.90 3.32 6.36
C VAL A 235 3.96 2.81 5.40
N LEU A 236 5.19 2.56 5.85
CA LEU A 236 6.30 2.11 5.01
C LEU A 236 5.95 0.83 4.23
N TRP A 237 5.36 -0.16 4.90
CA TRP A 237 5.10 -1.48 4.31
C TRP A 237 3.75 -1.63 3.64
N VAL A 238 2.85 -0.66 3.76
CA VAL A 238 1.49 -0.73 3.18
C VAL A 238 1.22 0.48 2.30
N VAL A 239 1.02 1.66 2.92
CA VAL A 239 0.59 2.87 2.22
C VAL A 239 1.68 3.36 1.26
N ALA A 240 2.87 3.64 1.79
CA ALA A 240 3.99 4.12 0.98
C ALA A 240 4.48 3.05 -0.01
N LEU A 241 4.49 1.76 0.37
CA LEU A 241 4.84 0.67 -0.56
C LEU A 241 3.92 0.67 -1.80
N GLY A 242 2.60 0.73 -1.60
CA GLY A 242 1.63 0.72 -2.69
C GLY A 242 1.64 2.01 -3.50
N GLU A 243 1.55 3.16 -2.82
CA GLU A 243 1.45 4.46 -3.49
C GLU A 243 2.76 4.84 -4.19
N GLU A 244 3.92 4.67 -3.56
CA GLU A 244 5.18 5.01 -4.22
C GLU A 244 5.48 4.08 -5.41
N LEU A 245 5.10 2.79 -5.33
CA LEU A 245 5.17 1.93 -6.52
C LEU A 245 4.27 2.47 -7.63
N PHE A 246 3.02 2.82 -7.32
CA PHE A 246 2.04 3.27 -8.31
C PHE A 246 2.47 4.58 -8.98
N PHE A 247 2.77 5.61 -8.19
CA PHE A 247 3.05 6.94 -8.70
C PHE A 247 4.50 7.07 -9.20
N ARG A 248 5.49 6.57 -8.46
CA ARG A 248 6.91 6.79 -8.80
C ARG A 248 7.40 5.64 -9.66
N GLY A 249 7.16 4.42 -9.18
CA GLY A 249 7.57 3.20 -9.86
C GLY A 249 6.89 2.98 -11.21
N VAL A 250 5.63 3.43 -11.42
CA VAL A 250 4.92 3.27 -12.71
C VAL A 250 4.72 4.58 -13.45
N ILE A 251 3.95 5.53 -12.90
CA ILE A 251 3.55 6.75 -13.63
C ILE A 251 4.77 7.63 -13.96
N GLU A 252 5.55 7.99 -12.95
CA GLU A 252 6.73 8.84 -13.12
C GLU A 252 7.77 8.14 -13.98
N ARG A 253 8.01 6.84 -13.73
CA ARG A 253 8.92 6.04 -14.53
C ARG A 253 8.54 6.01 -16.01
N ALA A 254 7.26 5.77 -16.31
CA ALA A 254 6.76 5.78 -17.67
C ALA A 254 6.95 7.15 -18.35
N ALA A 255 6.71 8.24 -17.63
CA ALA A 255 6.92 9.60 -18.14
C ALA A 255 8.42 9.91 -18.38
N LEU A 256 9.31 9.46 -17.48
CA LEU A 256 10.76 9.56 -17.65
C LEU A 256 11.23 8.80 -18.89
N ASP A 257 10.78 7.56 -19.06
CA ASP A 257 11.13 6.71 -20.20
C ASP A 257 10.57 7.25 -21.53
N THR A 258 9.45 8.00 -21.50
CA THR A 258 8.81 8.54 -22.71
C THR A 258 9.36 9.90 -23.13
N TRP A 259 9.55 10.84 -22.21
CA TRP A 259 9.88 12.23 -22.54
C TRP A 259 11.28 12.67 -22.13
N SER A 260 12.00 11.86 -21.35
CA SER A 260 13.34 12.21 -20.83
C SER A 260 13.41 13.57 -20.10
N SER A 261 12.27 14.10 -19.64
CA SER A 261 12.17 15.36 -18.91
C SER A 261 11.80 15.07 -17.45
N PRO A 262 12.75 15.17 -16.51
CA PRO A 262 12.49 14.93 -15.09
C PRO A 262 11.43 15.87 -14.52
N VAL A 263 11.47 17.13 -14.94
CA VAL A 263 10.50 18.14 -14.48
C VAL A 263 9.08 17.74 -14.88
N ALA A 264 8.88 17.33 -16.14
CA ALA A 264 7.56 16.90 -16.61
C ALA A 264 7.09 15.62 -15.89
N ALA A 265 7.98 14.63 -15.74
CA ALA A 265 7.63 13.37 -15.08
C ALA A 265 7.23 13.57 -13.62
N VAL A 266 8.06 14.29 -12.84
CA VAL A 266 7.77 14.61 -11.43
C VAL A 266 6.49 15.43 -11.33
N SER A 267 6.28 16.42 -12.20
CA SER A 267 5.09 17.27 -12.15
C SER A 267 3.81 16.48 -12.40
N ILE A 268 3.79 15.60 -13.41
CA ILE A 268 2.61 14.75 -13.69
C ILE A 268 2.33 13.79 -12.56
N SER A 269 3.37 13.08 -12.09
CA SER A 269 3.26 12.14 -10.97
C SER A 269 2.71 12.84 -9.73
N ALA A 270 3.26 14.01 -9.37
CA ALA A 270 2.83 14.80 -8.22
C ALA A 270 1.39 15.34 -8.37
N LEU A 271 1.01 15.82 -9.55
CA LEU A 271 -0.35 16.28 -9.83
C LEU A 271 -1.38 15.15 -9.67
N LEU A 272 -1.08 13.97 -10.22
CA LEU A 272 -1.94 12.80 -10.09
C LEU A 272 -2.00 12.29 -8.64
N PHE A 273 -0.88 12.33 -7.92
CA PHE A 273 -0.82 12.00 -6.50
C PHE A 273 -1.70 12.94 -5.68
N GLY A 274 -1.61 14.26 -5.90
CA GLY A 274 -2.49 15.24 -5.26
C GLY A 274 -3.97 15.03 -5.63
N ALA A 275 -4.28 14.77 -6.90
CA ALA A 275 -5.64 14.53 -7.36
C ALA A 275 -6.28 13.28 -6.71
N ALA A 276 -5.50 12.22 -6.48
CA ALA A 276 -5.97 11.02 -5.78
C ALA A 276 -6.41 11.30 -4.33
N HIS A 277 -5.92 12.39 -3.73
CA HIS A 277 -6.24 12.79 -2.36
C HIS A 277 -7.44 13.76 -2.26
N LEU A 278 -8.10 14.11 -3.38
CA LEU A 278 -9.28 14.97 -3.37
C LEU A 278 -10.48 14.39 -2.61
N TRP A 279 -10.51 13.08 -2.35
CA TRP A 279 -11.56 12.38 -1.59
C TRP A 279 -11.21 12.10 -0.12
N PHE A 280 -10.09 12.64 0.38
CA PHE A 280 -9.52 12.21 1.67
C PHE A 280 -10.46 12.41 2.88
N ARG A 281 -11.03 13.61 3.06
CA ARG A 281 -12.00 13.90 4.15
C ARG A 281 -13.36 14.32 3.63
N SER A 282 -13.36 15.10 2.56
CA SER A 282 -14.55 15.58 1.84
C SER A 282 -14.21 15.68 0.37
N PHE A 283 -15.19 15.82 -0.52
CA PHE A 283 -14.91 16.04 -1.93
C PHE A 283 -15.48 17.39 -2.40
N PRO A 284 -14.63 18.28 -2.98
CA PRO A 284 -13.17 18.19 -3.13
C PRO A 284 -12.39 18.71 -1.90
N ASP A 285 -11.42 17.92 -1.41
CA ASP A 285 -10.45 18.33 -0.38
C ASP A 285 -9.20 18.99 -1.01
N TRP A 286 -9.36 20.23 -1.48
CA TRP A 286 -8.27 20.99 -2.10
C TRP A 286 -7.05 21.22 -1.19
N PRO A 287 -7.21 21.57 0.10
CA PRO A 287 -6.08 21.74 1.00
C PRO A 287 -5.22 20.47 1.09
N GLN A 288 -5.85 19.31 1.34
CA GLN A 288 -5.15 18.04 1.40
C GLN A 288 -4.51 17.70 0.05
N ALA A 289 -5.20 17.92 -1.07
CA ALA A 289 -4.65 17.65 -2.39
C ALA A 289 -3.40 18.48 -2.70
N ALA A 290 -3.35 19.75 -2.28
CA ALA A 290 -2.18 20.60 -2.44
C ALA A 290 -0.99 20.14 -1.56
N VAL A 291 -1.24 19.77 -0.30
CA VAL A 291 -0.21 19.22 0.60
C VAL A 291 0.31 17.88 0.06
N ALA A 292 -0.59 17.00 -0.37
CA ALA A 292 -0.24 15.73 -1.00
C ALA A 292 0.56 15.96 -2.28
N MET A 293 0.18 16.90 -3.15
CA MET A 293 0.95 17.23 -4.36
C MET A 293 2.39 17.68 -4.03
N LEU A 294 2.58 18.48 -2.98
CA LEU A 294 3.92 18.90 -2.57
C LEU A 294 4.76 17.72 -2.06
N LEU A 295 4.15 16.78 -1.32
CA LEU A 295 4.79 15.50 -0.96
C LEU A 295 5.09 14.68 -2.22
N GLY A 296 4.15 14.71 -3.18
CA GLY A 296 4.26 14.31 -4.58
C GLY A 296 5.60 14.66 -5.18
N VAL A 297 5.88 15.97 -5.22
CA VAL A 297 7.12 16.55 -5.76
C VAL A 297 8.35 16.08 -4.99
N ALA A 298 8.33 16.09 -3.65
CA ALA A 298 9.46 15.66 -2.85
C ALA A 298 9.85 14.19 -3.11
N CYS A 299 8.85 13.29 -3.10
CA CYS A 299 9.06 11.87 -3.41
C CYS A 299 9.45 11.66 -4.88
N GLY A 300 8.91 12.42 -5.82
CA GLY A 300 9.29 12.32 -7.23
C GLY A 300 10.74 12.74 -7.47
N ILE A 301 11.20 13.85 -6.89
CA ILE A 301 12.62 14.25 -6.96
C ILE A 301 13.51 13.16 -6.33
N ALA A 302 13.10 12.60 -5.20
CA ALA A 302 13.83 11.51 -4.54
C ALA A 302 13.94 10.28 -5.44
N TYR A 303 12.85 9.89 -6.10
CA TYR A 303 12.82 8.79 -7.05
C TYR A 303 13.72 9.06 -8.27
N TRP A 304 13.51 10.19 -8.96
CA TRP A 304 14.30 10.57 -10.14
C TRP A 304 15.81 10.55 -9.86
N ARG A 305 16.25 11.06 -8.70
CA ARG A 305 17.67 11.14 -8.34
C ARG A 305 18.31 9.81 -8.00
N THR A 306 17.52 8.82 -7.56
CA THR A 306 18.05 7.56 -7.00
C THR A 306 17.69 6.33 -7.83
N GLY A 307 16.66 6.41 -8.67
CA GLY A 307 16.11 5.27 -9.40
C GLY A 307 15.51 4.19 -8.49
N SER A 308 15.20 4.53 -7.24
CA SER A 308 14.71 3.59 -6.23
C SER A 308 13.37 4.07 -5.69
N VAL A 309 12.37 3.17 -5.68
CA VAL A 309 11.08 3.39 -5.03
C VAL A 309 11.22 3.37 -3.51
N ARG A 310 12.26 2.71 -2.98
CA ARG A 310 12.48 2.58 -1.53
C ARG A 310 12.83 3.91 -0.87
N VAL A 311 13.47 4.83 -1.59
CA VAL A 311 13.82 6.18 -1.08
C VAL A 311 12.57 7.03 -0.80
N PRO A 312 11.66 7.26 -1.77
CA PRO A 312 10.43 7.99 -1.50
C PRO A 312 9.52 7.25 -0.51
N MET A 313 9.56 5.91 -0.42
CA MET A 313 8.82 5.19 0.62
C MET A 313 9.24 5.64 2.03
N VAL A 314 10.55 5.78 2.27
CA VAL A 314 11.08 6.27 3.55
C VAL A 314 10.65 7.73 3.79
N THR A 315 10.81 8.59 2.78
CA THR A 315 10.41 10.00 2.87
C THR A 315 8.93 10.13 3.22
N HIS A 316 8.07 9.43 2.49
CA HIS A 316 6.63 9.40 2.70
C HIS A 316 6.29 8.90 4.11
N ALA A 317 6.84 7.76 4.54
CA ALA A 317 6.58 7.20 5.85
C ALA A 317 6.94 8.15 7.00
N PHE A 318 8.07 8.86 6.90
CA PHE A 318 8.43 9.89 7.88
C PHE A 318 7.45 11.06 7.88
N VAL A 319 7.09 11.59 6.71
CA VAL A 319 6.12 12.70 6.61
C VAL A 319 4.79 12.31 7.26
N VAL A 320 4.21 11.17 6.90
CA VAL A 320 2.91 10.74 7.46
C VAL A 320 3.02 10.49 8.97
N THR A 321 4.12 9.93 9.45
CA THR A 321 4.36 9.73 10.89
C THR A 321 4.44 11.08 11.61
N THR A 322 5.16 12.04 11.05
CA THR A 322 5.25 13.41 11.60
C THR A 322 3.88 14.09 11.64
N TRP A 323 3.08 13.99 10.57
CA TRP A 323 1.70 14.49 10.55
C TRP A 323 0.86 13.83 11.64
N ARG A 324 0.91 12.49 11.74
CA ARG A 324 0.13 11.74 12.71
C ARG A 324 0.48 12.09 14.16
N VAL A 325 1.74 12.36 14.46
CA VAL A 325 2.23 12.56 15.83
C VAL A 325 2.17 14.02 16.26
N LEU A 326 2.40 14.97 15.35
CA LEU A 326 2.55 16.39 15.69
C LEU A 326 1.37 17.27 15.26
N PHE A 327 0.53 16.80 14.34
CA PHE A 327 -0.52 17.61 13.73
C PHE A 327 -1.90 16.94 13.85
N LYS A 328 -2.96 17.76 13.78
CA LYS A 328 -4.36 17.31 13.70
C LYS A 328 -5.09 18.01 12.56
#